data_AF-A0A371Q1T3-F1
#
_entry.id   AF-A0A371Q1T3-F1
#
_cell.length_a   1.000
_cell.length_b   1.000
_cell.length_c   1.000
_cell.angle_alpha   90.00
_cell.angle_beta   90.00
_cell.angle_gamma   90.00
#
_symmetry.space_group_name_H-M   'P 1'
#
loop_
_entity.id
_entity.type
_entity.pdbx_description
1 polymer ?
#
loop_
_entity_poly.entity_id
_entity_poly.type
_entity_poly.pdbx_seq_one_letter_code
_entity_poly.pdbx_strand_id
1 'polypeptide(L)'
;MVAAAARVVLIGASEGVRIARAARLADHYGVPRLPAVDVLIRRQPLPVDGYVIDSTPRLLDRAAGVGGLLPALAFADLVVVLRGEEWTGADEACRVLRYYEARGVLVTFLPDTPDGEIIVAIDAALRGRTVPDPPDPPDLPWRTGPSGP
;
A
#
# COMPACT_ATOMS: atom_id res chain seq x y z
N MET A 1 3.73 -2.36 23.93
CA MET A 1 3.00 -2.59 22.68
C MET A 1 3.88 -2.04 21.57
N VAL A 2 4.52 -2.91 20.78
CA VAL A 2 5.38 -2.46 19.67
C VAL A 2 4.45 -1.91 18.59
N ALA A 3 4.65 -0.67 18.16
CA ALA A 3 3.86 -0.09 17.08
C ALA A 3 4.04 -0.96 15.82
N ALA A 4 2.94 -1.28 15.13
CA ALA A 4 3.00 -2.11 13.93
C ALA A 4 3.85 -1.42 12.86
N ALA A 5 4.91 -2.09 12.39
CA ALA A 5 5.82 -1.55 11.39
C ALA A 5 5.09 -1.14 10.10
N ALA A 6 5.23 0.12 9.69
CA ALA A 6 4.49 0.68 8.56
C ALA A 6 5.04 0.16 7.22
N ARG A 7 4.17 -0.30 6.33
CA ARG A 7 4.47 -0.75 4.97
C ARG A 7 3.67 0.09 3.99
N VAL A 8 4.25 1.20 3.55
CA VAL A 8 3.56 2.22 2.76
C VAL A 8 4.14 2.30 1.36
N VAL A 9 3.27 2.50 0.36
CA VAL A 9 3.68 2.85 -1.01
C VAL A 9 3.17 4.25 -1.32
N LEU A 10 4.08 5.18 -1.57
CA LEU A 10 3.78 6.54 -1.99
C LEU A 10 3.94 6.68 -3.51
N ILE A 11 2.86 7.08 -4.17
CA ILE A 11 2.78 7.22 -5.62
C ILE A 11 2.54 8.68 -5.97
N GLY A 12 3.31 9.22 -6.90
CA GLY A 12 3.11 10.58 -7.39
C GLY A 12 3.88 10.85 -8.68
N ALA A 13 3.38 11.73 -9.53
CA ALA A 13 4.07 12.15 -10.76
C ALA A 13 5.24 13.08 -10.44
N SER A 14 5.01 14.09 -9.59
CA SER A 14 6.02 15.07 -9.19
C SER A 14 7.13 14.44 -8.36
N GLU A 15 8.32 14.33 -8.96
CA GLU A 15 9.46 13.64 -8.36
C GLU A 15 9.91 14.31 -7.05
N GLY A 16 10.20 15.61 -7.07
CA GLY A 16 10.71 16.33 -5.89
C GLY A 16 9.77 16.25 -4.69
N VAL A 17 8.47 16.50 -4.90
CA VAL A 17 7.46 16.46 -3.83
C VAL A 17 7.29 15.05 -3.27
N ARG A 18 7.16 14.05 -4.16
CA ARG A 18 6.99 12.64 -3.76
C ARG A 18 8.21 12.16 -2.97
N ILE A 19 9.42 12.40 -3.47
CA ILE A 19 10.68 12.01 -2.84
C ILE A 19 10.78 12.64 -1.45
N ALA A 20 10.59 13.95 -1.34
CA ALA A 20 10.69 14.64 -0.06
C ALA A 20 9.64 14.14 0.95
N ARG A 21 8.40 13.91 0.51
CA ARG A 21 7.35 13.36 1.37
C ARG A 21 7.63 11.92 1.80
N ALA A 22 8.08 11.06 0.90
CA ALA A 22 8.46 9.69 1.25
C ALA A 22 9.57 9.66 2.32
N ALA A 23 10.55 10.58 2.24
CA ALA A 23 11.61 10.67 3.23
C ALA A 23 11.06 11.06 4.60
N ARG A 24 10.23 12.10 4.68
CA ARG A 24 9.63 12.55 5.95
C ARG A 24 8.73 11.48 6.58
N LEU A 25 7.97 10.73 5.78
CA LEU A 25 7.17 9.60 6.28
C LEU A 25 8.07 8.47 6.79
N ALA A 26 9.13 8.12 6.07
CA ALA A 26 10.08 7.11 6.49
C ALA A 26 10.74 7.47 7.82
N ASP A 27 11.19 8.72 7.97
CA ASP A 27 11.76 9.25 9.20
C ASP A 27 10.74 9.23 10.35
N HIS A 28 9.48 9.62 10.10
CA HIS A 28 8.42 9.62 11.10
C HIS A 28 8.16 8.22 11.68
N TYR A 29 8.12 7.20 10.82
CA TYR A 29 7.86 5.82 11.22
C TYR A 29 9.12 5.04 11.62
N GLY A 30 10.32 5.63 11.47
CA GLY A 30 11.59 4.96 11.75
C GLY A 30 11.87 3.76 10.84
N VAL A 31 11.39 3.80 9.60
CA VAL A 31 11.53 2.72 8.60
C VAL A 31 12.35 3.21 7.41
N PRO A 32 13.02 2.33 6.65
CA PRO A 32 13.76 2.75 5.47
C PRO A 32 12.83 3.22 4.35
N ARG A 33 13.28 4.28 3.67
CA ARG A 33 12.72 4.66 2.36
C ARG A 33 13.41 3.88 1.25
N LEU A 34 12.63 3.31 0.34
CA LEU A 34 13.12 2.53 -0.80
C LEU A 34 12.58 3.09 -2.13
N PRO A 35 13.43 3.44 -3.10
CA PRO A 35 12.99 3.70 -4.46
C PRO A 35 12.34 2.45 -5.06
N ALA A 36 11.18 2.57 -5.72
CA ALA A 36 10.52 1.42 -6.32
C ALA A 36 11.34 0.71 -7.40
N VAL A 37 12.30 1.39 -8.03
CA VAL A 37 13.23 0.76 -8.98
C VAL A 37 14.10 -0.32 -8.31
N ASP A 38 14.49 -0.10 -7.06
CA ASP A 38 15.32 -1.04 -6.31
C ASP A 38 14.53 -2.30 -5.96
N VAL A 39 13.26 -2.14 -5.58
CA VAL A 39 12.37 -3.25 -5.22
C VAL A 39 11.88 -4.00 -6.45
N LEU A 40 11.39 -3.29 -7.48
CA LEU A 40 10.67 -3.90 -8.61
C LEU A 40 11.59 -4.36 -9.73
N ILE A 41 12.68 -3.62 -10.00
CA ILE A 41 13.60 -3.92 -11.10
C ILE A 41 14.83 -4.64 -10.57
N ARG A 42 15.48 -4.10 -9.54
CA ARG A 42 16.68 -4.71 -8.94
C ARG A 42 16.35 -5.82 -7.94
N ARG A 43 15.07 -6.04 -7.63
CA ARG A 43 14.57 -7.12 -6.77
C ARG A 43 15.23 -7.15 -5.39
N GLN A 44 15.53 -5.98 -4.84
CA GLN A 44 15.99 -5.88 -3.46
C GLN A 44 14.88 -6.40 -2.52
N PRO A 45 15.25 -7.20 -1.49
CA PRO A 45 14.29 -7.72 -0.55
C PRO A 45 13.69 -6.59 0.30
N LEU A 46 12.41 -6.72 0.63
CA LEU A 46 11.74 -5.76 1.49
C LEU A 46 12.05 -6.05 2.96
N PRO A 47 12.39 -5.03 3.76
CA PRO A 47 12.57 -5.18 5.20
C PRO A 47 11.28 -5.64 5.87
N VAL A 48 11.40 -6.62 6.77
CA VAL A 48 10.27 -7.15 7.54
C VAL A 48 9.71 -6.12 8.53
N ASP A 49 10.59 -5.23 9.01
CA ASP A 49 10.33 -4.17 9.99
C ASP A 49 9.77 -2.89 9.34
N GLY A 50 9.19 -3.01 8.15
CA GLY A 50 8.49 -1.90 7.49
C GLY A 50 9.35 -1.16 6.47
N TYR A 51 8.68 -0.31 5.69
CA TYR A 51 9.27 0.46 4.61
C TYR A 51 8.32 1.57 4.14
N VAL A 52 8.90 2.59 3.51
CA VAL A 52 8.18 3.52 2.63
C VAL A 52 8.75 3.40 1.23
N ILE A 53 7.94 2.98 0.26
CA ILE A 53 8.36 2.89 -1.14
C ILE A 53 7.89 4.12 -1.88
N ASP A 54 8.77 4.81 -2.60
CA ASP A 54 8.35 5.89 -3.50
C ASP A 54 8.40 5.45 -4.97
N SER A 55 7.32 5.76 -5.70
CA SER A 55 7.18 5.34 -7.09
C SER A 55 6.40 6.33 -7.94
N THR A 56 6.60 6.25 -9.26
CA THR A 56 5.72 6.89 -10.23
C THR A 56 4.64 5.91 -10.68
N PRO A 57 3.43 6.38 -11.06
CA PRO A 57 2.39 5.51 -11.62
C PRO A 57 2.89 4.72 -12.84
N ARG A 58 3.70 5.37 -13.70
CA ARG A 58 4.29 4.77 -14.91
C ARG A 58 5.25 3.62 -14.60
N LEU A 59 6.10 3.76 -13.58
CA LEU A 59 7.02 2.68 -13.18
C LEU A 59 6.24 1.47 -12.66
N LEU A 60 5.21 1.70 -11.86
CA LEU A 60 4.35 0.63 -11.34
C LEU A 60 3.61 -0.09 -12.47
N ASP A 61 2.99 0.65 -13.40
CA ASP A 61 2.23 0.03 -14.49
C ASP A 61 3.12 -0.77 -15.45
N ARG A 62 4.37 -0.33 -15.67
CA ARG A 62 5.38 -1.08 -16.45
C ARG A 62 5.82 -2.37 -15.77
N ALA A 63 5.95 -2.36 -14.44
CA ALA A 63 6.37 -3.53 -13.67
C ALA A 63 5.23 -4.51 -13.37
N ALA A 64 3.98 -4.06 -13.50
CA ALA A 64 2.81 -4.85 -13.14
C ALA A 64 2.61 -6.04 -14.09
N GLY A 65 2.27 -7.18 -13.49
CA GLY A 65 1.79 -8.35 -14.23
C GLY A 65 0.35 -8.17 -14.70
N VAL A 66 -0.24 -9.28 -15.15
CA VAL A 66 -1.66 -9.34 -15.51
C VAL A 66 -2.52 -8.84 -14.34
N GLY A 67 -3.49 -7.97 -14.64
CA GLY A 67 -4.44 -7.44 -13.65
C GLY A 67 -3.91 -6.34 -12.73
N GLY A 68 -2.67 -5.85 -12.92
CA GLY A 68 -2.11 -4.78 -12.08
C GLY A 68 -1.46 -5.27 -10.79
N LEU A 69 -1.35 -6.59 -10.60
CA LEU A 69 -0.73 -7.19 -9.43
C LEU A 69 0.79 -6.94 -9.42
N LEU A 70 1.28 -6.48 -8.27
CA LEU A 70 2.70 -6.42 -7.94
C LEU A 70 2.95 -7.27 -6.69
N PRO A 71 3.39 -8.54 -6.84
CA PRO A 71 3.56 -9.44 -5.70
C PRO A 71 4.46 -8.88 -4.60
N ALA A 72 5.52 -8.16 -4.97
CA ALA A 72 6.42 -7.50 -4.03
C ALA A 72 5.70 -6.48 -3.13
N LEU A 73 4.61 -5.87 -3.60
CA LEU A 73 3.87 -4.83 -2.89
C LEU A 73 2.51 -5.31 -2.37
N ALA A 74 2.24 -6.62 -2.45
CA ALA A 74 0.96 -7.20 -2.04
C ALA A 74 0.62 -6.90 -0.57
N PHE A 75 1.63 -6.77 0.29
CA PHE A 75 1.48 -6.55 1.73
C PHE A 75 1.61 -5.09 2.17
N ALA A 76 1.47 -4.14 1.24
CA ALA A 76 1.34 -2.73 1.60
C ALA A 76 0.07 -2.54 2.45
N ASP A 77 0.22 -1.84 3.57
CA ASP A 77 -0.88 -1.51 4.48
C ASP A 77 -1.74 -0.40 3.88
N LEU A 78 -1.06 0.57 3.25
CA LEU A 78 -1.68 1.69 2.59
C LEU A 78 -0.87 2.11 1.37
N VAL A 79 -1.59 2.43 0.30
CA VAL A 79 -1.06 3.03 -0.91
C VAL A 79 -1.56 4.46 -0.98
N VAL A 80 -0.64 5.41 -0.86
CA VAL A 80 -0.90 6.84 -0.83
C VAL A 80 -0.61 7.40 -2.22
N VAL A 81 -1.61 8.03 -2.82
CA VAL A 81 -1.48 8.69 -4.13
C VAL A 81 -1.47 10.21 -3.94
N LEU A 82 -0.42 10.87 -4.41
CA LEU A 82 -0.32 12.32 -4.49
C LEU A 82 -0.75 12.77 -5.89
N ARG A 83 -2.01 13.23 -6.01
CA ARG A 83 -2.60 13.62 -7.29
C ARG A 83 -2.45 15.13 -7.50
N GLY A 84 -1.40 15.53 -8.21
CA GLY A 84 -1.13 16.91 -8.61
C GLY A 84 -1.57 17.24 -10.03
N GLU A 85 -1.33 18.48 -10.46
CA GLU A 85 -1.66 18.96 -11.82
C GLU A 85 -0.92 18.22 -12.94
N GLU A 86 0.25 17.64 -12.63
CA GLU A 86 1.06 16.82 -13.53
C GLU A 86 0.45 15.43 -13.80
N TRP A 87 -0.64 15.08 -13.11
CA TRP A 87 -1.29 13.79 -13.26
C TRP A 87 -1.95 13.66 -14.62
N THR A 88 -1.55 12.65 -15.39
CA THR A 88 -2.04 12.45 -16.77
C THR A 88 -3.12 11.37 -16.83
N GLY A 89 -3.92 11.36 -17.90
CA GLY A 89 -4.90 10.27 -18.12
C GLY A 89 -4.26 8.88 -18.19
N ALA A 90 -2.98 8.77 -18.56
CA ALA A 90 -2.25 7.51 -18.49
C ALA A 90 -2.00 7.06 -17.03
N ASP A 91 -1.79 8.01 -16.12
CA ASP A 91 -1.65 7.74 -14.69
C ASP A 91 -3.00 7.34 -14.07
N GLU A 92 -4.11 7.91 -14.54
CA GLU A 92 -5.48 7.49 -14.16
C GLU A 92 -5.82 6.08 -14.65
N ALA A 93 -5.31 5.68 -15.83
CA ALA A 93 -5.49 4.35 -16.39
C ALA A 93 -4.58 3.27 -15.77
N CYS A 94 -3.70 3.65 -14.84
CA CYS A 94 -2.73 2.76 -14.19
C CYS A 94 -3.46 1.56 -13.55
N ARG A 95 -3.18 0.35 -14.04
CA ARG A 95 -3.87 -0.87 -13.57
C ARG A 95 -3.58 -1.16 -12.10
N VAL A 96 -2.39 -0.77 -11.64
CA VAL A 96 -1.94 -0.94 -10.26
C VAL A 96 -2.81 -0.12 -9.30
N LEU A 97 -3.18 1.11 -9.67
CA LEU A 97 -4.03 1.94 -8.83
C LEU A 97 -5.42 1.32 -8.67
N ARG A 98 -6.03 0.87 -9.79
CA ARG A 98 -7.31 0.16 -9.74
C ARG A 98 -7.26 -1.12 -8.91
N TYR A 99 -6.15 -1.85 -8.97
CA TYR A 99 -5.93 -3.02 -8.13
C TYR A 99 -5.97 -2.68 -6.63
N TYR A 100 -5.24 -1.64 -6.19
CA TYR A 100 -5.23 -1.23 -4.79
C TYR A 100 -6.52 -0.57 -4.32
N GLU A 101 -7.20 0.16 -5.21
CA GLU A 101 -8.54 0.69 -4.96
C GLU A 101 -9.55 -0.44 -4.73
N ALA A 102 -9.56 -1.47 -5.59
CA ALA A 102 -10.41 -2.65 -5.39
C ALA A 102 -10.09 -3.42 -4.11
N ARG A 103 -8.84 -3.34 -3.63
CA ARG A 103 -8.41 -3.90 -2.33
C ARG A 103 -8.76 -3.04 -1.12
N GLY A 104 -9.27 -1.82 -1.32
CA GLY A 104 -9.62 -0.90 -0.23
C GLY A 104 -8.43 -0.31 0.52
N VAL A 105 -7.22 -0.36 -0.05
CA VAL A 105 -5.98 0.14 0.61
C VAL A 105 -5.41 1.38 -0.08
N LEU A 106 -6.12 1.96 -1.05
CA LEU A 106 -5.68 3.16 -1.76
C LEU A 106 -6.37 4.39 -1.18
N VAL A 107 -5.58 5.43 -0.90
CA VAL A 107 -6.08 6.76 -0.52
C VAL A 107 -5.36 7.82 -1.35
N THR A 108 -6.11 8.83 -1.78
CA THR A 108 -5.59 9.93 -2.60
C THR A 108 -5.58 11.23 -1.81
N PHE A 109 -4.49 11.98 -1.94
CA PHE A 109 -4.30 13.31 -1.37
C PHE A 109 -3.77 14.27 -2.42
N LEU A 110 -3.92 15.56 -2.16
CA LEU A 110 -3.26 16.58 -2.97
C LEU A 110 -1.77 16.68 -2.59
N PRO A 111 -0.90 17.16 -3.48
CA PRO A 111 0.52 17.30 -3.19
C PRO A 111 0.81 18.27 -2.03
N ASP A 112 -0.05 19.26 -1.82
CA ASP A 112 0.04 20.27 -0.76
C ASP A 112 -0.60 19.83 0.57
N THR A 113 -1.32 18.71 0.60
CA THR A 113 -1.89 18.16 1.84
C THR A 113 -0.82 18.04 2.94
N PRO A 114 -1.07 18.54 4.16
CA PRO A 114 -0.14 18.41 5.28
C PRO A 114 0.19 16.94 5.58
N ASP A 115 1.45 16.65 5.91
CA ASP A 115 1.89 15.28 6.20
C ASP A 115 1.12 14.67 7.38
N GLY A 116 0.65 15.49 8.33
CA GLY A 116 -0.15 15.03 9.48
C GLY A 116 -1.46 14.33 9.08
N GLU A 117 -2.13 14.79 8.02
CA GLU A 117 -3.36 14.13 7.55
C GLU A 117 -3.06 12.75 6.92
N ILE A 118 -1.93 12.68 6.20
CA ILE A 118 -1.47 11.43 5.58
C ILE A 118 -1.06 10.44 6.67
N ILE A 119 -0.36 10.90 7.71
CA ILE A 119 0.01 10.11 8.90
C ILE A 119 -1.22 9.54 9.58
N VAL A 120 -2.28 10.34 9.78
CA VAL A 120 -3.54 9.87 10.39
C VAL A 120 -4.16 8.72 9.58
N ALA A 121 -4.15 8.82 8.25
CA ALA A 121 -4.68 7.77 7.38
C ALA A 121 -3.84 6.49 7.45
N ILE A 122 -2.50 6.62 7.47
CA ILE A 122 -1.59 5.49 7.65
C ILE A 122 -1.87 4.84 9.01
N ASP A 123 -1.90 5.60 10.11
CA ASP A 123 -2.15 5.08 11.45
C ASP A 123 -3.50 4.37 11.59
N ALA A 124 -4.51 4.81 10.84
CA ALA A 124 -5.80 4.12 10.76
C ALA A 124 -5.65 2.75 10.07
N ALA A 125 -4.93 2.67 8.95
CA ALA A 125 -4.63 1.41 8.27
C ALA A 125 -3.78 0.47 9.14
N LEU A 126 -2.79 0.99 9.87
CA LEU A 126 -1.98 0.21 10.80
C LEU A 126 -2.83 -0.42 11.91
N ARG A 127 -3.80 0.32 12.46
CA ARG A 127 -4.75 -0.18 13.46
C ARG A 127 -5.69 -1.24 12.89
N GLY A 128 -6.09 -1.11 11.63
CA GLY A 128 -6.91 -2.11 10.93
C GLY A 128 -6.23 -3.49 10.86
N ARG A 129 -4.89 -3.53 10.73
CA ARG A 129 -4.13 -4.80 10.72
C ARG A 129 -4.18 -5.58 12.03
N THR A 130 -4.39 -4.88 13.14
CA THR A 130 -4.44 -5.50 14.47
C THR A 130 -5.83 -5.99 14.86
N VAL A 131 -6.85 -5.76 14.03
CA VAL A 131 -8.16 -6.42 14.22
C VAL A 131 -7.97 -7.89 13.79
N PRO A 132 -8.09 -8.87 14.71
CA PRO A 132 -8.05 -10.27 14.31
C PRO A 132 -9.21 -10.54 13.36
N ASP A 133 -9.02 -11.50 12.43
CA ASP A 133 -10.13 -12.08 11.68
C ASP A 133 -11.27 -12.38 12.69
N PRO A 134 -12.54 -12.07 12.35
CA PRO A 134 -13.64 -12.49 13.20
C PRO A 134 -13.49 -13.99 13.44
N PRO A 135 -13.71 -14.47 14.69
CA PRO A 135 -13.58 -15.90 14.98
C PRO A 135 -14.42 -16.68 13.97
N ASP A 136 -13.86 -17.79 13.48
CA ASP A 136 -14.58 -18.71 12.62
C ASP A 136 -16.00 -18.89 13.18
N PRO A 137 -17.05 -18.75 12.35
CA PRO A 137 -18.40 -18.97 12.82
C PRO A 137 -18.45 -20.34 13.51
N PRO A 138 -19.07 -20.45 14.70
CA PRO A 138 -19.10 -21.70 15.44
C PRO A 138 -19.58 -22.81 14.51
N ASP A 139 -18.91 -23.98 14.54
CA ASP A 139 -19.27 -25.15 13.75
C ASP A 139 -20.78 -25.39 13.83
N LEU A 140 -21.49 -24.92 12.79
CA LEU A 140 -22.93 -25.04 12.76
C LEU A 140 -23.26 -26.51 12.49
N PRO A 141 -24.12 -27.14 13.31
CA PRO A 141 -24.32 -28.60 13.34
C PRO A 141 -25.02 -29.18 12.10
N TRP A 142 -25.18 -28.43 11.01
CA TRP A 142 -25.78 -28.94 9.77
C TRP A 142 -24.77 -29.64 8.84
N ARG A 143 -23.46 -29.62 9.17
CA ARG A 143 -22.42 -30.35 8.41
C ARG A 143 -22.32 -31.85 8.72
N THR A 144 -23.08 -32.36 9.69
CA THR A 144 -23.30 -33.80 9.84
C THR A 144 -24.46 -34.22 8.96
N GLY A 145 -24.16 -34.44 7.68
CA GLY A 145 -25.05 -35.24 6.82
C GLY A 145 -25.29 -36.60 7.48
N PRO A 146 -26.50 -37.18 7.37
CA PRO A 146 -26.80 -38.43 8.03
C PRO A 146 -25.94 -39.54 7.45
N SER A 147 -25.18 -40.21 8.30
CA SER A 147 -24.70 -41.56 8.03
C SER A 147 -25.92 -42.46 7.81
N GLY A 148 -26.22 -42.73 6.54
CA GLY A 148 -27.25 -43.68 6.13
C GLY A 148 -26.77 -45.13 6.31
N PRO A 149 -27.73 -46.07 6.41
CA PRO A 149 -27.55 -47.41 6.99
C PRO A 149 -26.72 -48.39 6.16
#